data_AF-A0A517QGX4-F1
#
_entry.id   AF-A0A517QGX4-F1
#
_cell.length_a   1.000
_cell.length_b   1.000
_cell.length_c   1.000
_cell.angle_alpha   90.00
_cell.angle_beta   90.00
_cell.angle_gamma   90.00
#
_symmetry.space_group_name_H-M   'P 1'
#
loop_
_entity.id
_entity.type
_entity.pdbx_description
1 polymer ?
#
loop_
_entity_poly.entity_id
_entity_poly.type
_entity_poly.pdbx_seq_one_letter_code
_entity_poly.pdbx_strand_id
1 'polypeptide(L)'
;MTKISKILAVFVAVASLSFVGFAIATTFGGPDWIDVMDAPYFQDYQISRSVGADPSWTATRGSDGGQVATSKVLPEVLSKVMDEVYQKQQQELQELQAREPILQTRNERLSKLQEVDDKALQAYIDKLRVRIADLTQQESDLTSKVTSMAEEAQKIERQVVSRREDIFRLSQQVEELKADLFRLKEIRAQLQDVNFQLNELLIRADERNQLLTKEYNPKPQ
;
A
#
# COMPACT_ATOMS: atom_id res chain seq x y z
N MET A 1 5.09 -104.65 41.18
CA MET A 1 5.52 -103.29 40.81
C MET A 1 4.98 -102.30 41.85
N THR A 2 5.86 -101.63 42.59
CA THR A 2 5.50 -100.70 43.67
C THR A 2 4.92 -99.40 43.09
N LYS A 3 3.95 -98.79 43.80
CA LYS A 3 3.18 -97.62 43.34
C LYS A 3 4.04 -96.46 42.82
N ILE A 4 5.27 -96.32 43.35
CA ILE A 4 6.27 -95.31 42.96
C ILE A 4 6.71 -95.48 41.49
N SER A 5 6.87 -96.71 40.99
CA SER A 5 7.30 -96.97 39.61
C SER A 5 6.22 -96.59 38.58
N LYS A 6 4.93 -96.70 38.94
CA LYS A 6 3.83 -96.24 38.08
C LYS A 6 3.76 -94.71 38.00
N ILE A 7 3.96 -94.01 39.12
CA ILE A 7 3.96 -92.55 39.17
C ILE A 7 5.14 -91.98 38.37
N LEU A 8 6.33 -92.59 38.52
CA LEU A 8 7.51 -92.21 37.75
C LEU A 8 7.30 -92.41 36.24
N ALA A 9 6.69 -93.53 35.82
CA ALA A 9 6.40 -93.79 34.42
C ALA A 9 5.42 -92.77 33.82
N VAL A 10 4.38 -92.37 34.55
CA VAL A 10 3.43 -91.34 34.11
C VAL A 10 4.12 -89.98 34.01
N PHE A 11 4.95 -89.62 34.99
CA PHE A 11 5.68 -88.36 34.97
C PHE A 11 6.67 -88.29 33.79
N VAL A 12 7.43 -89.36 33.53
CA VAL A 12 8.35 -89.44 32.39
C VAL A 12 7.61 -89.37 31.06
N ALA A 13 6.44 -90.02 30.95
CA ALA A 13 5.62 -89.96 29.74
C ALA A 13 5.03 -88.57 29.48
N VAL A 14 4.61 -87.85 30.53
CA VAL A 14 4.10 -86.47 30.40
C VAL A 14 5.25 -85.51 30.09
N ALA A 15 6.39 -85.64 30.76
CA ALA A 15 7.56 -84.81 30.49
C ALA A 15 8.09 -85.02 29.06
N SER A 16 8.10 -86.26 28.55
CA SER A 16 8.48 -86.53 27.17
C SER A 16 7.46 -85.99 26.16
N LEU A 17 6.16 -86.08 26.44
CA LEU A 17 5.13 -85.48 25.59
C LEU A 17 5.25 -83.95 25.54
N SER A 18 5.54 -83.31 26.66
CA SER A 18 5.77 -81.86 26.72
C SER A 18 7.03 -81.45 25.95
N PHE A 19 8.11 -82.24 26.06
CA PHE A 19 9.33 -82.01 25.29
C PHE A 19 9.11 -82.23 23.78
N VAL A 20 8.31 -83.23 23.40
CA VAL A 20 7.93 -83.46 22.00
C VAL A 20 7.02 -82.33 21.50
N GLY A 21 6.06 -81.87 22.32
CA GLY A 21 5.21 -80.72 21.99
C GLY A 21 6.01 -79.43 21.79
N PHE A 22 6.99 -79.16 22.67
CA PHE A 22 7.90 -78.04 22.51
C PHE A 22 8.80 -78.20 21.29
N ALA A 23 9.35 -79.39 21.05
CA ALA A 23 10.17 -79.67 19.87
C ALA A 23 9.38 -79.48 18.57
N ILE A 24 8.13 -79.95 18.50
CA ILE A 24 7.23 -79.74 17.36
C ILE A 24 6.91 -78.25 17.17
N ALA A 25 6.62 -77.52 18.25
CA ALA A 25 6.37 -76.08 18.17
C ALA A 25 7.61 -75.29 17.70
N THR A 26 8.82 -75.67 18.11
CA THR A 26 10.06 -75.05 17.62
C THR A 26 10.42 -75.45 16.20
N THR A 27 10.01 -76.63 15.74
CA THR A 27 10.32 -77.10 14.37
C THR A 27 9.30 -76.65 13.34
N PHE A 28 8.03 -76.43 13.72
CA PHE A 28 6.94 -76.09 12.82
C PHE A 28 6.25 -74.75 13.11
N GLY A 29 6.57 -74.06 14.22
CA GLY A 29 5.92 -72.82 14.65
C GLY A 29 6.76 -71.55 14.51
N GLY A 30 7.87 -71.58 13.76
CA GLY A 30 8.65 -70.38 13.45
C GLY A 30 7.90 -69.45 12.48
N PRO A 31 8.10 -68.12 12.53
CA PRO A 31 7.60 -67.20 11.51
C PRO A 31 8.02 -67.64 10.11
N ASP A 32 7.18 -67.40 9.10
CA ASP A 32 7.61 -67.55 7.71
C ASP A 32 8.60 -66.43 7.37
N TRP A 33 9.89 -66.74 7.53
CA TRP A 33 10.97 -65.77 7.31
C TRP A 33 11.07 -65.30 5.86
N ILE A 34 10.46 -66.01 4.92
CA ILE A 34 10.40 -65.61 3.51
C ILE A 34 9.36 -64.50 3.34
N ASP A 35 8.18 -64.64 3.96
CA ASP A 35 7.15 -63.58 3.99
C ASP A 35 7.65 -62.33 4.74
N VAL A 36 8.42 -62.53 5.80
CA VAL A 36 9.08 -61.43 6.53
C VAL A 36 10.07 -60.67 5.64
N MET A 37 10.80 -61.35 4.75
CA MET A 37 11.76 -60.71 3.82
C MET A 37 11.07 -59.81 2.79
N ASP A 38 9.83 -60.13 2.42
CA ASP A 38 9.03 -59.37 1.45
C ASP A 38 8.29 -58.18 2.08
N ALA A 39 8.46 -57.95 3.38
CA ALA A 39 7.76 -56.89 4.09
C ALA A 39 8.23 -55.48 3.68
N PRO A 40 7.35 -54.45 3.72
CA PRO A 40 7.65 -53.12 3.20
C PRO A 40 8.88 -52.43 3.82
N TYR A 41 9.20 -52.75 5.07
CA TYR A 41 10.34 -52.18 5.79
C TYR A 41 11.70 -52.78 5.39
N PHE A 42 11.73 -53.84 4.57
CA PHE A 42 12.95 -54.40 4.00
C PHE A 42 13.19 -54.00 2.54
N GLN A 43 12.34 -53.18 1.93
CA GLN A 43 12.47 -52.79 0.52
C GLN A 43 13.83 -52.16 0.17
N ASP A 44 14.46 -51.52 1.16
CA ASP A 44 15.78 -50.90 1.03
C ASP A 44 16.95 -51.86 1.30
N TYR A 45 16.70 -53.16 1.52
CA TYR A 45 17.71 -54.16 1.85
C TYR A 45 17.64 -55.34 0.88
N GLN A 46 18.81 -55.76 0.38
CA GLN A 46 18.95 -56.93 -0.48
C GLN A 46 19.48 -58.10 0.35
N ILE A 47 18.70 -59.16 0.44
CA ILE A 47 19.07 -60.37 1.18
C ILE A 47 19.36 -61.48 0.16
N SER A 48 20.57 -62.03 0.21
CA SER A 48 21.02 -63.05 -0.73
C SER A 48 21.65 -64.23 0.01
N ARG A 49 21.61 -65.41 -0.62
CA ARG A 49 22.21 -66.64 -0.12
C ARG A 49 23.38 -67.05 -1.02
N SER A 50 24.54 -67.32 -0.43
CA SER A 50 25.70 -67.85 -1.15
C SER A 50 25.48 -69.33 -1.53
N VAL A 51 25.95 -69.72 -2.72
CA VAL A 51 25.85 -71.09 -3.25
C VAL A 51 27.23 -71.74 -3.20
N GLY A 52 27.41 -72.77 -2.37
CA GLY A 52 28.71 -73.44 -2.14
C GLY A 52 28.68 -74.48 -1.03
N ALA A 53 29.84 -75.03 -0.66
CA ALA A 53 29.99 -76.07 0.38
C ALA A 53 29.59 -75.60 1.80
N ASP A 54 29.55 -74.30 2.04
CA ASP A 54 29.10 -73.65 3.28
C ASP A 54 28.17 -72.46 2.96
N PRO A 55 26.86 -72.66 2.76
CA PRO A 55 25.95 -71.59 2.41
C PRO A 55 25.74 -70.61 3.58
N SER A 56 25.75 -69.32 3.27
CA SER A 56 25.51 -68.20 4.20
C SER A 56 24.53 -67.20 3.61
N TRP A 57 23.76 -66.55 4.49
CA TRP A 57 22.88 -65.44 4.16
C TRP A 57 23.61 -64.12 4.43
N THR A 58 23.47 -63.17 3.52
CA THR A 58 24.03 -61.83 3.65
C THR A 58 22.95 -60.80 3.33
N ALA A 59 22.82 -59.81 4.21
CA ALA A 59 22.03 -58.61 3.95
C ALA A 59 22.94 -57.44 3.58
N THR A 60 22.63 -56.78 2.48
CA THR A 60 23.25 -55.52 2.05
C THR A 60 22.20 -54.42 2.00
N ARG A 61 22.60 -53.20 2.30
CA ARG A 61 21.74 -52.02 2.16
C ARG A 61 21.71 -51.59 0.71
N GLY A 62 20.53 -51.39 0.14
CA GLY A 62 20.32 -50.99 -1.25
C GLY A 62 20.78 -49.56 -1.58
N SER A 63 20.86 -48.68 -0.57
CA SER A 63 21.25 -47.28 -0.78
C SER A 63 22.76 -47.07 -1.03
N ASP A 64 23.62 -47.82 -0.34
CA ASP A 64 25.08 -47.64 -0.36
C ASP A 64 25.88 -48.93 -0.60
N GLY A 65 25.20 -50.07 -0.72
CA GLY A 65 25.83 -51.39 -0.89
C GLY A 65 26.53 -51.91 0.37
N GLY A 66 26.38 -51.24 1.51
CA GLY A 66 27.01 -51.63 2.77
C GLY A 66 26.48 -52.97 3.29
N GLN A 67 27.37 -53.84 3.74
CA GLN A 67 27.00 -55.11 4.36
C GLN A 67 26.48 -54.87 5.78
N VAL A 68 25.25 -55.30 6.05
CA VAL A 68 24.59 -55.15 7.36
C VAL A 68 24.93 -56.33 8.26
N ALA A 69 24.77 -57.55 7.74
CA ALA A 69 25.09 -58.77 8.47
C ALA A 69 25.30 -59.97 7.52
N THR A 70 26.12 -60.93 7.97
CA THR A 70 26.24 -62.25 7.35
C THR A 70 26.19 -63.33 8.41
N SER A 71 25.33 -64.33 8.21
CA SER A 71 25.24 -65.50 9.08
C SER A 71 24.85 -66.74 8.28
N LYS A 72 25.13 -67.93 8.83
CA LYS A 72 24.60 -69.20 8.31
C LYS A 72 23.08 -69.32 8.52
N VAL A 73 22.49 -68.50 9.40
CA VAL A 73 21.09 -68.52 9.81
C VAL A 73 20.38 -67.25 9.32
N LEU A 74 19.36 -67.41 8.46
CA LEU A 74 18.56 -66.30 7.91
C LEU A 74 17.91 -65.41 9.00
N PRO A 75 17.27 -65.97 10.04
CA PRO A 75 16.72 -65.18 11.16
C PRO A 75 17.71 -64.21 11.81
N GLU A 76 18.99 -64.57 11.91
CA GLU A 76 20.01 -63.70 12.52
C GLU A 76 20.32 -62.49 11.63
N VAL A 77 20.35 -62.70 10.31
CA VAL A 77 20.52 -61.62 9.33
C VAL A 77 19.30 -60.69 9.34
N LEU A 78 18.09 -61.26 9.33
CA LEU A 78 16.84 -60.50 9.39
C LEU A 78 16.73 -59.69 10.68
N SER A 79 17.08 -60.26 11.84
CA SER A 79 17.04 -59.52 13.11
C SER A 79 17.98 -58.32 13.11
N LYS A 80 19.16 -58.43 12.49
CA LYS A 80 20.11 -57.32 12.40
C LYS A 80 19.63 -56.20 11.49
N VAL A 81 18.97 -56.54 10.39
CA VAL A 81 18.34 -55.53 9.54
C VAL A 81 17.17 -54.87 10.25
N MET A 82 16.35 -55.62 10.99
CA MET A 82 15.28 -55.05 11.83
C MET A 82 15.79 -54.11 12.92
N ASP A 83 16.89 -54.48 13.59
CA ASP A 83 17.54 -53.62 14.57
C ASP A 83 17.97 -52.28 13.95
N GLU A 84 18.55 -52.30 12.74
CA GLU A 84 18.96 -51.10 12.02
C GLU A 84 17.76 -50.24 11.60
N VAL A 85 16.70 -50.85 11.06
CA VAL A 85 15.45 -50.16 10.70
C VAL A 85 14.83 -49.49 11.93
N TYR A 86 14.76 -50.23 13.04
CA TYR A 86 14.24 -49.71 14.31
C TYR A 86 15.07 -48.53 14.82
N GLN A 87 16.41 -48.63 14.74
CA GLN A 87 17.29 -47.52 15.12
C GLN A 87 17.12 -46.28 14.25
N LYS A 88 17.01 -46.44 12.93
CA LYS A 88 16.74 -45.32 12.01
C LYS A 88 15.40 -44.65 12.33
N GLN A 89 14.34 -45.43 12.46
CA GLN A 89 13.01 -44.90 12.82
C GLN A 89 13.04 -44.19 14.18
N GLN A 90 13.75 -44.73 15.16
CA GLN A 90 13.88 -44.10 16.47
C GLN A 90 14.66 -42.77 16.39
N GLN A 91 15.71 -42.70 15.57
CA GLN A 91 16.46 -41.46 15.33
C GLN A 91 15.60 -40.41 14.63
N GLU A 92 14.87 -40.79 13.58
CA GLU A 92 13.94 -39.88 12.87
C GLU A 92 12.84 -39.36 13.80
N LEU A 93 12.26 -40.24 14.63
CA LEU A 93 11.27 -39.84 15.63
C LEU A 93 11.85 -38.86 16.64
N GLN A 94 13.07 -39.11 17.15
CA GLN A 94 13.73 -38.18 18.06
C GLN A 94 14.01 -36.82 17.41
N GLU A 95 14.44 -36.81 16.15
CA GLU A 95 14.67 -35.57 15.41
C GLU A 95 13.37 -34.78 15.19
N LEU A 96 12.30 -35.46 14.78
CA LEU A 96 10.98 -34.84 14.60
C LEU A 96 10.43 -34.30 15.91
N GLN A 97 10.52 -35.06 17.01
CA GLN A 97 10.14 -34.63 18.35
C GLN A 97 10.95 -33.42 18.83
N ALA A 98 12.23 -33.33 18.48
CA ALA A 98 13.05 -32.17 18.81
C ALA A 98 12.70 -30.93 17.97
N ARG A 99 12.30 -31.12 16.70
CA ARG A 99 11.94 -30.03 15.78
C ARG A 99 10.55 -29.45 16.05
N GLU A 100 9.59 -30.28 16.44
CA GLU A 100 8.20 -29.86 16.69
C GLU A 100 8.06 -28.63 17.62
N PRO A 101 8.65 -28.61 18.84
CA PRO A 101 8.50 -27.46 19.74
C PRO A 101 9.17 -26.19 19.19
N ILE A 102 10.25 -26.34 18.41
CA ILE A 102 10.94 -25.21 17.77
C ILE A 102 10.02 -24.56 16.74
N LEU A 103 9.36 -25.37 15.91
CA LEU A 103 8.41 -24.87 14.91
C LEU A 103 7.16 -24.27 15.55
N GLN A 104 6.63 -24.87 16.61
CA GLN A 104 5.51 -24.30 17.38
C GLN A 104 5.88 -22.92 17.94
N THR A 105 7.04 -22.81 18.60
CA THR A 105 7.54 -21.52 19.13
C THR A 105 7.71 -20.48 18.03
N ARG A 106 8.23 -20.89 16.86
CA ARG A 106 8.40 -19.99 15.71
C ARG A 106 7.07 -19.52 15.17
N ASN A 107 6.08 -20.41 15.04
CA ASN A 107 4.74 -20.06 14.58
C ASN A 107 4.04 -19.10 15.56
N GLU A 108 4.13 -19.34 16.87
CA GLU A 108 3.59 -18.42 17.87
C GLU A 108 4.23 -17.04 17.79
N ARG A 109 5.55 -16.98 17.63
CA ARG A 109 6.27 -15.71 17.48
C ARG A 109 5.82 -14.96 16.23
N LEU A 110 5.72 -15.65 15.10
CA LEU A 110 5.30 -15.05 13.82
C LEU A 110 3.85 -14.56 13.90
N SER A 111 2.95 -15.34 14.51
CA SER A 111 1.55 -14.94 14.71
C SER A 111 1.44 -13.67 15.56
N LYS A 112 2.21 -13.55 16.64
CA LYS A 112 2.24 -12.33 17.46
C LYS A 112 2.79 -11.13 16.69
N LEU A 113 3.84 -11.34 15.91
CA LEU A 113 4.44 -10.27 15.10
C LEU A 113 3.45 -9.77 14.04
N GLN A 114 2.77 -10.70 13.36
CA GLN A 114 1.75 -10.38 12.37
C GLN A 114 0.63 -9.52 12.96
N GLU A 115 0.12 -9.85 14.16
CA GLU A 115 -0.92 -9.05 14.80
C GLU A 115 -0.46 -7.61 15.10
N VAL A 116 0.79 -7.44 15.52
CA VAL A 116 1.39 -6.12 15.77
C VAL A 116 1.55 -5.34 14.47
N ASP A 117 2.07 -6.00 13.42
CA ASP A 117 2.28 -5.39 12.11
C ASP A 117 0.95 -4.97 11.47
N ASP A 118 -0.08 -5.82 11.53
CA ASP A 118 -1.42 -5.54 11.01
C ASP A 118 -2.03 -4.31 11.71
N LYS A 119 -1.91 -4.22 13.04
CA LYS A 119 -2.36 -3.04 13.81
C LYS A 119 -1.57 -1.78 13.44
N ALA A 120 -0.26 -1.88 13.28
CA ALA A 120 0.58 -0.75 12.92
C ALA A 120 0.27 -0.24 11.50
N LEU A 121 0.09 -1.15 10.54
CA LEU A 121 -0.31 -0.83 9.18
C LEU A 121 -1.69 -0.20 9.13
N GLN A 122 -2.66 -0.73 9.89
CA GLN A 122 -4.00 -0.15 9.97
C GLN A 122 -3.96 1.28 10.51
N ALA A 123 -3.23 1.51 11.61
CA ALA A 123 -3.06 2.84 12.19
C ALA A 123 -2.37 3.81 11.20
N TYR A 124 -1.40 3.32 10.44
CA TYR A 124 -0.74 4.12 9.40
C TYR A 124 -1.69 4.47 8.25
N ILE A 125 -2.50 3.51 7.78
CA ILE A 125 -3.53 3.73 6.76
C ILE A 125 -4.53 4.79 7.23
N ASP A 126 -5.00 4.70 8.48
CA ASP A 126 -5.96 5.65 9.03
C ASP A 126 -5.37 7.06 9.13
N LYS A 127 -4.10 7.19 9.55
CA LYS A 127 -3.37 8.46 9.53
C LYS A 127 -3.25 9.05 8.13
N LEU A 128 -2.95 8.22 7.13
CA LEU A 128 -2.87 8.66 5.74
C LEU A 128 -4.24 9.12 5.20
N ARG A 129 -5.33 8.42 5.54
CA ARG A 129 -6.69 8.82 5.16
C ARG A 129 -7.06 10.19 5.71
N VAL A 130 -6.77 10.43 7.00
CA VAL A 130 -7.00 11.74 7.63
C VAL A 130 -6.19 12.83 6.92
N ARG A 131 -4.91 12.56 6.62
CA ARG A 131 -4.06 13.53 5.92
C ARG A 131 -4.55 13.84 4.50
N ILE A 132 -5.02 12.83 3.76
CA ILE A 132 -5.59 13.03 2.43
C ILE A 132 -6.84 13.90 2.51
N ALA A 133 -7.74 13.61 3.45
CA ALA A 133 -8.96 14.41 3.63
C ALA A 133 -8.65 15.87 3.97
N ASP A 134 -7.69 16.13 4.86
CA ASP A 134 -7.23 17.48 5.20
C ASP A 134 -6.64 18.22 3.98
N LEU A 135 -5.78 17.54 3.20
CA LEU A 135 -5.21 18.12 1.98
C LEU A 135 -6.27 18.43 0.93
N THR A 136 -7.25 17.55 0.73
CA THR A 136 -8.37 17.80 -0.19
C THR A 136 -9.21 19.00 0.26
N GLN A 137 -9.44 19.16 1.56
CA GLN A 137 -10.13 20.34 2.08
C GLN A 137 -9.33 21.61 1.84
N GLN A 138 -8.03 21.60 2.14
CA GLN A 138 -7.14 22.73 1.88
C GLN A 138 -7.11 23.12 0.41
N GLU A 139 -7.05 22.14 -0.50
CA GLU A 139 -7.12 22.35 -1.94
C GLU A 139 -8.44 23.05 -2.34
N SER A 140 -9.58 22.55 -1.87
CA SER A 140 -10.89 23.15 -2.14
C SER A 140 -10.99 24.60 -1.66
N ASP A 141 -10.48 24.89 -0.45
CA ASP A 141 -10.47 26.23 0.13
C ASP A 141 -9.57 27.19 -0.69
N LEU A 142 -8.39 26.71 -1.10
CA LEU A 142 -7.46 27.43 -1.96
C LEU A 142 -8.07 27.73 -3.33
N THR A 143 -8.72 26.74 -3.97
CA THR A 143 -9.42 26.93 -5.24
C THR A 143 -10.50 28.00 -5.11
N SER A 144 -11.32 27.93 -4.06
CA SER A 144 -12.37 28.92 -3.81
C SER A 144 -11.80 30.34 -3.65
N LYS A 145 -10.69 30.47 -2.92
CA LYS A 145 -9.99 31.75 -2.74
C LYS A 145 -9.40 32.30 -4.04
N VAL A 146 -8.82 31.42 -4.88
CA VAL A 146 -8.31 31.81 -6.20
C VAL A 146 -9.44 32.30 -7.10
N THR A 147 -10.58 31.61 -7.11
CA THR A 147 -11.77 32.04 -7.87
C THR A 147 -12.27 33.39 -7.40
N SER A 148 -12.41 33.62 -6.09
CA SER A 148 -12.86 34.91 -5.57
C SER A 148 -11.89 36.06 -5.91
N MET A 149 -10.58 35.80 -5.85
CA MET A 149 -9.57 36.78 -6.23
C MET A 149 -9.61 37.11 -7.72
N ALA A 150 -9.86 36.11 -8.58
CA ALA A 150 -10.01 36.32 -10.01
C ALA A 150 -11.25 37.18 -10.33
N GLU A 151 -12.37 36.93 -9.66
CA GLU A 151 -13.58 37.74 -9.80
C GLU A 151 -13.36 39.20 -9.35
N GLU A 152 -12.65 39.40 -8.24
CA GLU A 152 -12.31 40.72 -7.73
C GLU A 152 -11.38 41.46 -8.71
N ALA A 153 -10.36 40.79 -9.23
CA ALA A 153 -9.47 41.35 -10.26
C ALA A 153 -10.26 41.80 -11.50
N GLN A 154 -11.22 40.99 -11.96
CA GLN A 154 -12.08 41.34 -13.09
C GLN A 154 -13.00 42.54 -12.80
N LYS A 155 -13.50 42.68 -11.55
CA LYS A 155 -14.27 43.86 -11.13
C LYS A 155 -13.40 45.12 -11.16
N ILE A 156 -12.18 45.04 -10.65
CA ILE A 156 -11.22 46.15 -10.68
C ILE A 156 -10.91 46.55 -12.12
N GLU A 157 -10.65 45.57 -13.01
CA GLU A 157 -10.40 45.85 -14.42
C GLU A 157 -11.55 46.61 -15.09
N ARG A 158 -12.80 46.16 -14.89
CA ARG A 158 -13.99 46.86 -15.38
C ARG A 158 -14.09 48.29 -14.83
N GLN A 159 -13.78 48.50 -13.55
CA GLN A 159 -13.78 49.84 -12.96
C GLN A 159 -12.69 50.73 -13.55
N VAL A 160 -11.50 50.19 -13.84
CA VAL A 160 -10.41 50.93 -14.48
C VAL A 160 -10.81 51.36 -15.88
N VAL A 161 -11.44 50.48 -16.66
CA VAL A 161 -11.94 50.83 -18.01
C VAL A 161 -12.98 51.94 -17.93
N SER A 162 -14.00 51.81 -17.08
CA SER A 162 -15.03 52.83 -16.89
C SER A 162 -14.44 54.18 -16.45
N ARG A 163 -13.48 54.18 -15.53
CA ARG A 163 -12.79 55.42 -15.12
C ARG A 163 -11.98 56.05 -16.25
N ARG A 164 -11.36 55.25 -17.12
CA ARG A 164 -10.66 55.78 -18.30
C ARG A 164 -11.62 56.46 -19.26
N GLU A 165 -12.78 55.85 -19.52
CA GLU A 165 -13.84 56.44 -20.36
C GLU A 165 -14.34 57.77 -19.77
N ASP A 166 -14.57 57.81 -18.45
CA ASP A 166 -14.97 59.04 -17.77
C ASP A 166 -13.91 60.15 -17.89
N ILE A 167 -12.62 59.81 -17.76
CA ILE A 167 -11.52 60.76 -17.95
C ILE A 167 -11.54 61.33 -19.37
N PHE A 168 -11.71 60.49 -20.39
CA PHE A 168 -11.79 60.96 -21.78
C PHE A 168 -12.98 61.90 -21.99
N ARG A 169 -14.17 61.54 -21.50
CA ARG A 169 -15.37 62.38 -21.59
C ARG A 169 -15.17 63.72 -20.90
N LEU A 170 -14.67 63.71 -19.67
CA LEU A 170 -14.42 64.94 -18.91
C LEU A 170 -13.35 65.82 -19.57
N SER A 171 -12.30 65.22 -20.12
CA SER A 171 -11.28 65.95 -20.87
C SER A 171 -11.86 66.66 -22.10
N GLN A 172 -12.77 66.01 -22.83
CA GLN A 172 -13.46 66.63 -23.96
C GLN A 172 -14.36 67.79 -23.52
N GLN A 173 -15.13 67.62 -22.44
CA GLN A 173 -15.96 68.69 -21.88
C GLN A 173 -15.13 69.89 -21.43
N VAL A 174 -13.95 69.65 -20.85
CA VAL A 174 -13.03 70.73 -20.46
C VAL A 174 -12.52 71.50 -21.69
N GLU A 175 -12.17 70.82 -22.78
CA GLU A 175 -11.74 71.49 -24.02
C GLU A 175 -12.88 72.28 -24.67
N GLU A 176 -14.11 71.76 -24.66
CA GLU A 176 -15.30 72.48 -25.13
C GLU A 176 -15.54 73.75 -24.30
N LEU A 177 -15.49 73.66 -22.97
CA LEU A 177 -15.62 74.82 -22.08
C LEU A 177 -14.51 75.86 -22.29
N LYS A 178 -13.27 75.44 -22.57
CA LYS A 178 -12.18 76.37 -22.92
C LYS A 178 -12.48 77.10 -24.23
N ALA A 179 -12.97 76.39 -25.24
CA ALA A 179 -13.34 76.99 -26.52
C ALA A 179 -14.49 78.00 -26.37
N ASP A 180 -15.52 77.66 -25.58
CA ASP A 180 -16.63 78.57 -25.29
C ASP A 180 -16.18 79.80 -24.49
N LEU A 181 -15.28 79.62 -23.53
CA LEU A 181 -14.69 80.73 -22.80
C LEU A 181 -13.90 81.67 -23.71
N PHE A 182 -13.20 81.14 -24.73
CA PHE A 182 -12.53 81.95 -25.74
C PHE A 182 -13.54 82.75 -26.59
N ARG A 183 -14.61 82.10 -27.08
CA ARG A 183 -15.69 82.76 -27.83
C ARG A 183 -16.35 83.87 -27.01
N LEU A 184 -16.66 83.61 -25.74
CA LEU A 184 -17.26 84.62 -24.85
C LEU A 184 -16.34 85.82 -24.62
N LYS A 185 -15.01 85.61 -24.54
CA LYS A 185 -14.05 86.72 -24.46
C LYS A 185 -14.06 87.56 -25.73
N GLU A 186 -14.12 86.94 -26.90
CA GLU A 186 -14.19 87.65 -28.18
C GLU A 186 -15.49 88.46 -28.32
N ILE A 187 -16.64 87.85 -27.99
CA ILE A 187 -17.94 88.54 -27.96
C ILE A 187 -17.90 89.72 -26.98
N ARG A 188 -17.30 89.54 -25.80
CA ARG A 188 -17.16 90.63 -24.82
C ARG A 188 -16.33 91.79 -25.38
N ALA A 189 -15.23 91.51 -26.07
CA ALA A 189 -14.41 92.55 -26.71
C ALA A 189 -15.21 93.30 -27.78
N GLN A 190 -15.93 92.58 -28.65
CA GLN A 190 -16.81 93.19 -29.67
C GLN A 190 -17.89 94.08 -29.04
N LEU A 191 -18.53 93.62 -27.97
CA LEU A 191 -19.54 94.42 -27.25
C LEU A 191 -18.93 95.67 -26.61
N GLN A 192 -17.70 95.60 -26.10
CA GLN A 192 -17.00 96.77 -25.57
C GLN A 192 -16.70 97.80 -26.66
N ASP A 193 -16.24 97.35 -27.84
CA ASP A 193 -16.00 98.23 -28.99
C ASP A 193 -17.29 98.90 -29.47
N VAL A 194 -18.39 98.16 -29.59
CA VAL A 194 -19.70 98.72 -29.95
C VAL A 194 -20.17 99.75 -28.91
N ASN A 195 -19.96 99.49 -27.62
CA ASN A 195 -20.31 100.44 -26.57
C ASN A 195 -19.49 101.72 -26.66
N PHE A 196 -18.19 101.62 -26.97
CA PHE A 196 -17.33 102.76 -27.22
C PHE A 196 -17.81 103.59 -28.41
N GLN A 197 -18.11 102.95 -29.54
CA GLN A 197 -18.66 103.60 -30.74
C GLN A 197 -19.99 104.30 -30.46
N LEU A 198 -20.90 103.65 -29.72
CA LEU A 198 -22.17 104.24 -29.32
C LEU A 198 -21.96 105.49 -28.45
N ASN A 199 -21.07 105.43 -27.47
CA ASN A 199 -20.76 106.57 -26.61
C ASN A 199 -20.21 107.75 -27.42
N GLU A 200 -19.30 107.51 -28.37
CA GLU A 200 -18.83 108.58 -29.26
C GLU A 200 -19.96 109.19 -30.11
N LEU A 201 -20.83 108.35 -30.67
CA LEU A 201 -21.97 108.83 -31.45
C LEU A 201 -22.93 109.65 -30.60
N LEU A 202 -23.14 109.27 -29.33
CA LEU A 202 -23.96 109.99 -28.37
C LEU A 202 -23.36 111.36 -28.04
N ILE A 203 -22.04 111.41 -27.80
CA ILE A 203 -21.30 112.68 -27.61
C ILE A 203 -21.47 113.58 -28.84
N ARG A 204 -21.21 113.06 -30.04
CA ARG A 204 -21.37 113.82 -31.30
C ARG A 204 -22.80 114.32 -31.50
N ALA A 205 -23.80 113.51 -31.15
CA ALA A 205 -25.20 113.90 -31.23
C ALA A 205 -25.55 114.99 -30.21
N ASP A 206 -25.05 114.90 -28.99
CA ASP A 206 -25.24 115.93 -27.96
C ASP A 206 -24.55 117.25 -28.34
N GLU A 207 -23.30 117.21 -28.80
CA GLU A 207 -22.58 118.37 -29.34
C GLU A 207 -23.38 119.05 -30.46
N ARG A 208 -23.89 118.26 -31.41
CA ARG A 208 -24.75 118.78 -32.48
C ARG A 208 -26.04 119.39 -31.95
N ASN A 209 -26.68 118.77 -30.96
CA ASN A 209 -27.88 119.31 -30.33
C ASN A 209 -27.59 120.65 -29.64
N GLN A 210 -26.48 120.74 -28.90
CA GLN A 210 -26.03 121.97 -28.27
C GLN A 210 -25.80 123.10 -29.30
N LEU A 211 -25.15 122.79 -30.43
CA LEU A 211 -24.96 123.74 -31.53
C LEU A 211 -26.30 124.22 -32.10
N LEU A 212 -27.24 123.31 -32.36
CA LEU A 212 -28.58 123.67 -32.83
C LEU A 212 -29.33 124.54 -31.82
N THR A 213 -29.28 124.25 -30.52
CA THR A 213 -29.88 125.13 -29.50
C THR A 213 -29.21 126.49 -29.38
N LYS A 214 -27.90 126.61 -29.67
CA LYS A 214 -27.18 127.89 -29.67
C LYS A 214 -27.47 128.72 -30.93
N GLU A 215 -27.56 128.09 -32.10
CA GLU A 215 -27.96 128.75 -33.36
C GLU A 215 -29.46 129.10 -33.37
N TYR A 216 -30.31 128.29 -32.74
CA TYR A 216 -31.77 128.49 -32.65
C TYR A 216 -32.18 129.27 -31.40
N ASN A 217 -31.29 130.06 -30.81
CA ASN A 217 -31.66 131.06 -29.80
C ASN A 217 -31.78 132.44 -30.49
N PRO A 218 -32.92 132.77 -31.12
CA PRO A 218 -33.14 134.12 -31.57
C PRO A 218 -33.14 135.01 -30.32
N LYS A 219 -32.20 135.95 -30.26
CA LYS A 219 -32.27 137.04 -29.27
C LYS A 219 -33.70 137.62 -29.33
N PRO A 220 -34.46 137.68 -28.22
CA PRO A 220 -35.64 138.52 -28.20
C PRO A 220 -35.18 139.96 -28.47
N GLN A 221 -35.89 140.62 -29.40
CA GLN A 221 -35.70 142.02 -29.76
C GLN A 221 -35.80 142.93 -28.53
#